data_AF-A0ABD3T3B6-F1
#
_entry.id   AF-A0ABD3T3B6-F1
#
_cell.length_a   1.000
_cell.length_b   1.000
_cell.length_c   1.000
_cell.angle_alpha   90.00
_cell.angle_beta   90.00
_cell.angle_gamma   90.00
#
_symmetry.space_group_name_H-M   'P 1'
#
loop_
_entity.id
_entity.type
_entity.pdbx_description
1 polymer ?
#
loop_
_entity_poly.entity_id
_entity_poly.type
_entity_poly.pdbx_seq_one_letter_code
_entity_poly.pdbx_strand_id
1 'polypeptide(L)'
;MNSLGKSIFLVLFLEAALSNCDDEKTYNTPCKRLTYTIRNQVQAPTFEYSLEIPFCNQSFIRIMERAVDENANYRFTATYFPSWGYFIDAINGVKGFYTVNQTWWQFLKAPDSMLPVGVSYYYPDDGDHIIFNFIQAGGH
;
A
#
# COMPACT_ATOMS: atom_id res chain seq x y z
N MET A 1 17.52 54.01 23.85
CA MET A 1 17.60 52.57 24.16
C MET A 1 16.19 52.01 24.03
N ASN A 2 15.83 51.52 22.84
CA ASN A 2 14.48 51.02 22.59
C ASN A 2 14.63 49.55 22.18
N SER A 3 14.10 48.63 22.99
CA SER A 3 13.93 47.24 22.58
C SER A 3 12.49 46.84 22.85
N LEU A 4 11.67 46.93 21.80
CA LEU A 4 10.39 46.25 21.70
C LEU A 4 10.68 44.79 21.31
N GLY A 5 10.57 43.88 22.27
CA GLY A 5 10.57 42.44 22.02
C GLY A 5 9.25 42.03 21.37
N LYS A 6 9.31 41.73 20.06
CA LYS A 6 8.18 41.32 19.23
C LYS A 6 7.69 39.93 19.63
N SER A 7 6.38 39.82 19.76
CA SER A 7 5.63 38.57 19.89
C SER A 7 5.87 37.68 18.67
N ILE A 8 6.32 36.45 18.89
CA ILE A 8 6.49 35.43 17.85
C ILE A 8 5.14 34.71 17.68
N PHE A 9 4.48 34.93 16.54
CA PHE A 9 3.37 34.09 16.10
C PHE A 9 3.96 32.86 15.41
N LEU A 10 3.77 31.69 16.02
CA LEU A 10 4.09 30.41 15.41
C LEU A 10 2.94 30.06 14.44
N VAL A 11 3.13 30.29 13.14
CA VAL A 11 2.17 29.83 12.12
C VAL A 11 2.53 28.39 11.78
N LEU A 12 1.78 27.45 12.33
CA LEU A 12 1.80 26.05 11.90
C LEU A 12 1.13 25.97 10.54
N PHE A 13 1.92 26.01 9.47
CA PHE A 13 1.47 25.64 8.14
C PHE A 13 1.32 24.13 8.09
N LEU A 14 0.09 23.64 8.25
CA LEU A 14 -0.27 22.27 7.89
C LEU A 14 -0.45 22.24 6.37
N GLU A 15 0.63 22.06 5.63
CA GLU A 15 0.55 21.80 4.19
C GLU A 15 0.01 20.38 3.98
N ALA A 16 -1.32 20.27 3.79
CA ALA A 16 -1.88 19.10 3.16
C ALA A 16 -1.41 19.13 1.69
N ALA A 17 -0.36 18.38 1.39
CA ALA A 17 0.06 18.16 0.02
C ALA A 17 -1.09 17.47 -0.73
N LEU A 18 -1.79 18.22 -1.57
CA LEU A 18 -2.59 17.64 -2.63
C LEU A 18 -1.59 17.00 -3.59
N SER A 19 -1.28 15.73 -3.36
CA SER A 19 -0.51 14.92 -4.29
C SER A 19 -1.34 14.76 -5.56
N ASN A 20 -1.12 15.65 -6.52
CA ASN A 20 -1.59 15.44 -7.88
C ASN A 20 -0.93 14.15 -8.40
N CYS A 21 -1.76 13.19 -8.75
CA CYS A 21 -1.36 11.96 -9.39
C CYS A 21 -1.05 12.32 -10.84
N ASP A 22 0.14 12.84 -11.08
CA ASP A 22 0.56 13.26 -12.41
C ASP A 22 0.83 12.02 -13.28
N ASP A 23 -0.24 11.45 -13.85
CA ASP A 23 -0.18 10.60 -15.02
C ASP A 23 -0.48 11.49 -16.24
N GLU A 24 0.53 11.69 -17.09
CA GLU A 24 0.65 12.74 -18.12
C GLU A 24 -0.49 12.76 -19.19
N LYS A 25 -1.49 11.87 -19.16
CA LYS A 25 -2.46 11.73 -20.27
C LYS A 25 -3.90 11.35 -19.89
N THR A 26 -4.50 11.95 -18.86
CA THR A 26 -5.97 11.81 -18.71
C THR A 26 -6.67 13.05 -18.15
N TYR A 27 -7.68 13.51 -18.87
CA TYR A 27 -8.60 14.59 -18.52
C TYR A 27 -9.15 14.45 -17.07
N ASN A 28 -8.91 15.48 -16.24
CA ASN A 28 -9.61 15.89 -15.01
C ASN A 28 -10.16 14.80 -14.06
N THR A 29 -9.54 13.62 -13.99
CA THR A 29 -10.00 12.57 -13.08
C THR A 29 -9.52 12.91 -11.67
N PRO A 30 -10.41 13.06 -10.68
CA PRO A 30 -10.00 13.32 -9.32
C PRO A 30 -9.10 12.19 -8.81
N CYS A 31 -7.96 12.54 -8.21
CA CYS A 31 -7.16 11.57 -7.46
C CYS A 31 -8.02 10.94 -6.39
N LYS A 32 -8.12 9.61 -6.44
CA LYS A 32 -8.65 8.80 -5.35
C LYS A 32 -7.56 8.58 -4.31
N ARG A 33 -7.94 8.18 -3.11
CA ARG A 33 -7.04 7.74 -2.05
C ARG A 33 -7.50 6.41 -1.48
N LEU A 34 -6.55 5.56 -1.10
CA LEU A 34 -6.82 4.32 -0.40
C LEU A 34 -5.84 4.13 0.73
N THR A 35 -6.23 3.33 1.71
CA THR A 35 -5.34 2.84 2.77
C THR A 35 -4.73 1.52 2.32
N TYR A 36 -3.40 1.42 2.36
CA TYR A 36 -2.67 0.19 2.05
C TYR A 36 -1.88 -0.32 3.26
N THR A 37 -2.33 -1.44 3.81
CA THR A 37 -1.69 -2.10 4.96
C THR A 37 -0.92 -3.34 4.53
N ILE A 38 0.27 -3.52 5.09
CA ILE A 38 1.05 -4.77 5.03
C ILE A 38 1.25 -5.27 6.46
N ARG A 39 0.93 -6.53 6.74
CA ARG A 39 1.09 -7.10 8.08
C ARG A 39 1.63 -8.52 8.03
N ASN A 40 2.56 -8.80 8.93
CA ASN A 40 3.12 -10.12 9.20
C ASN A 40 3.14 -10.34 10.72
N GLN A 41 2.29 -11.25 11.18
CA GLN A 41 2.23 -11.69 12.57
C GLN A 41 2.66 -13.16 12.75
N VAL A 42 3.02 -13.82 11.64
CA VAL A 42 3.30 -15.27 11.61
C VAL A 42 4.76 -15.58 11.94
N GLN A 43 5.71 -14.79 11.45
CA GLN A 43 7.14 -15.04 11.66
C GLN A 43 7.92 -13.75 11.95
N ALA A 44 9.01 -13.88 12.72
CA ALA A 44 9.87 -12.74 13.04
C ALA A 44 10.66 -12.25 11.79
N PRO A 45 10.92 -10.93 11.66
CA PRO A 45 10.33 -9.87 12.47
C PRO A 45 8.84 -9.69 12.16
N THR A 46 8.03 -9.55 13.21
CA THR A 46 6.63 -9.17 13.03
C THR A 46 6.56 -7.68 12.69
N PHE A 47 5.60 -7.30 11.86
CA PHE A 47 5.40 -5.90 11.50
C PHE A 47 3.97 -5.65 11.04
N GLU A 48 3.55 -4.40 11.16
CA GLU A 48 2.35 -3.87 10.56
C GLU A 48 2.63 -2.42 10.16
N TYR A 49 2.47 -2.13 8.87
CA TYR A 49 2.61 -0.78 8.33
C TYR A 49 1.33 -0.45 7.57
N SER A 50 0.93 0.82 7.66
CA SER A 50 -0.19 1.36 6.90
C SER A 50 0.18 2.74 6.39
N LEU A 51 -0.27 3.05 5.17
CA LEU A 51 -0.11 4.37 4.57
C LEU A 51 -1.32 4.68 3.68
N GLU A 52 -1.56 5.96 3.45
CA GLU A 52 -2.52 6.42 2.46
C GLU A 52 -1.81 6.65 1.12
N ILE A 53 -2.28 6.02 0.05
CA ILE A 53 -1.74 6.23 -1.30
C ILE A 53 -2.75 7.00 -2.15
N PRO A 54 -2.37 8.15 -2.72
CA PRO A 54 -3.11 8.78 -3.81
C PRO A 54 -2.94 7.97 -5.09
N PHE A 55 -4.02 7.75 -5.83
CA PHE A 55 -4.00 6.99 -7.07
C PHE A 55 -5.01 7.53 -8.10
N CYS A 56 -4.67 7.36 -9.38
CA CYS A 56 -5.60 7.51 -10.51
C CYS A 56 -6.14 6.14 -10.92
N ASN A 57 -7.10 6.10 -11.85
CA ASN A 57 -7.71 4.85 -12.34
C ASN A 57 -6.66 3.85 -12.87
N GLN A 58 -6.19 2.94 -12.01
CA GLN A 58 -5.11 2.00 -12.29
C GLN A 58 -5.28 0.72 -11.46
N SER A 59 -4.64 -0.35 -11.89
CA SER A 59 -4.63 -1.60 -11.13
C SER A 59 -3.75 -1.52 -9.89
N PHE A 60 -4.05 -2.36 -8.90
CA PHE A 60 -3.37 -2.33 -7.60
C PHE A 60 -1.86 -2.58 -7.69
N ILE A 61 -1.37 -3.32 -8.69
CA ILE A 61 0.07 -3.49 -8.88
C ILE A 61 0.81 -2.16 -9.08
N ARG A 62 0.20 -1.17 -9.77
CA ARG A 62 0.78 0.17 -9.94
C ARG A 62 0.78 0.98 -8.64
N ILE A 63 -0.22 0.75 -7.80
CA ILE A 63 -0.30 1.33 -6.46
C ILE A 63 0.79 0.74 -5.56
N MET A 64 1.05 -0.57 -5.66
CA MET A 64 2.15 -1.20 -4.93
C MET A 64 3.51 -0.63 -5.36
N GLU A 65 3.74 -0.42 -6.67
CA GLU A 65 4.96 0.23 -7.17
C GLU A 65 5.14 1.63 -6.56
N ARG A 66 4.09 2.46 -6.56
CA ARG A 66 4.13 3.79 -5.93
C ARG A 66 4.40 3.73 -4.42
N ALA A 67 3.83 2.75 -3.72
CA ALA A 67 4.06 2.60 -2.28
C ALA A 67 5.53 2.33 -1.94
N VAL A 68 6.30 1.72 -2.87
CA VAL A 68 7.74 1.52 -2.71
C VAL A 68 8.50 2.84 -2.71
N ASP A 69 8.08 3.78 -3.55
CA ASP A 69 8.72 5.12 -3.66
C ASP A 69 8.45 5.95 -2.40
N GLU A 70 7.26 5.79 -1.79
CA GLU A 70 6.89 6.48 -0.54
C GLU A 70 7.54 5.84 0.69
N ASN A 71 7.64 4.51 0.74
CA ASN A 71 8.18 3.81 1.89
C ASN A 71 8.81 2.46 1.49
N ALA A 72 10.13 2.34 1.72
CA ALA A 72 10.91 1.15 1.39
C ALA A 72 10.43 -0.15 2.07
N ASN A 73 9.65 -0.08 3.16
CA ASN A 73 9.02 -1.26 3.77
C ASN A 73 8.02 -1.95 2.83
N TYR A 74 7.51 -1.25 1.82
CA TYR A 74 6.55 -1.78 0.85
C TYR A 74 7.21 -2.47 -0.34
N ARG A 75 8.55 -2.56 -0.37
CA ARG A 75 9.28 -3.32 -1.39
C ARG A 75 8.74 -4.74 -1.49
N PHE A 76 8.41 -5.16 -2.70
CA PHE A 76 7.85 -6.47 -2.98
C PHE A 76 8.60 -7.17 -4.13
N THR A 77 8.44 -8.49 -4.21
CA THR A 77 8.83 -9.30 -5.37
C THR A 77 7.61 -10.03 -5.91
N ALA A 78 7.53 -10.18 -7.23
CA ALA A 78 6.41 -10.84 -7.87
C ALA A 78 6.85 -11.71 -9.05
N THR A 79 6.09 -12.76 -9.29
CA THR A 79 6.23 -13.65 -10.44
C THR A 79 5.07 -13.39 -11.41
N TYR A 80 5.39 -13.15 -12.68
CA TYR A 80 4.38 -12.97 -13.71
C TYR A 80 3.93 -14.32 -14.29
N PHE A 81 2.62 -14.55 -14.27
CA PHE A 81 1.98 -15.69 -14.90
C PHE A 81 1.11 -15.19 -16.07
N PRO A 82 1.35 -15.64 -17.32
CA PRO A 82 0.66 -15.09 -18.50
C PRO A 82 -0.87 -15.06 -18.42
N SER A 83 -1.50 -16.04 -17.75
CA SER A 83 -2.96 -16.12 -17.63
C SER A 83 -3.53 -15.53 -16.34
N TRP A 84 -2.69 -15.15 -15.38
CA TRP A 84 -3.12 -14.76 -14.02
C TRP A 84 -2.57 -13.40 -13.57
N GLY A 85 -1.62 -12.83 -14.33
CA GLY A 85 -0.92 -11.61 -13.96
C GLY A 85 0.17 -11.87 -12.92
N TYR A 86 0.50 -10.84 -12.14
CA TYR A 86 1.50 -10.89 -11.08
C TYR A 86 0.96 -11.56 -9.82
N PHE A 87 1.68 -12.58 -9.37
CA PHE A 87 1.57 -13.16 -8.05
C PHE A 87 2.62 -12.55 -7.12
N ILE A 88 2.22 -12.12 -5.92
CA ILE A 88 3.14 -11.48 -4.97
C ILE A 88 3.84 -12.54 -4.13
N ASP A 89 5.15 -12.67 -4.32
CA ASP A 89 5.98 -13.68 -3.65
C ASP A 89 6.43 -13.21 -2.26
N ALA A 90 6.80 -11.94 -2.14
CA ALA A 90 7.34 -11.37 -0.92
C ALA A 90 7.00 -9.89 -0.78
N ILE A 91 6.86 -9.42 0.46
CA ILE A 91 6.73 -8.01 0.83
C ILE A 91 7.62 -7.78 2.05
N ASN A 92 8.35 -6.65 2.07
CA ASN A 92 9.28 -6.29 3.13
C ASN A 92 10.32 -7.40 3.42
N GLY A 93 10.76 -8.11 2.38
CA GLY A 93 11.71 -9.23 2.48
C GLY A 93 11.12 -10.54 3.05
N VAL A 94 9.85 -10.56 3.47
CA VAL A 94 9.19 -11.79 3.93
C VAL A 94 8.54 -12.50 2.75
N LYS A 95 9.08 -13.67 2.41
CA LYS A 95 8.64 -14.50 1.28
C LYS A 95 7.70 -15.63 1.73
N GLY A 96 6.63 -15.85 0.98
CA GLY A 96 5.76 -17.02 1.15
C GLY A 96 6.37 -18.29 0.55
N PHE A 97 6.19 -19.42 1.23
CA PHE A 97 6.64 -20.73 0.79
C PHE A 97 5.54 -21.77 0.91
N TYR A 98 4.66 -21.83 -0.10
CA TYR A 98 3.52 -22.74 -0.07
C TYR A 98 3.93 -24.22 0.09
N THR A 99 4.98 -24.67 -0.59
CA THR A 99 5.42 -26.08 -0.58
C THR A 99 6.19 -26.50 0.66
N VAL A 100 6.72 -25.54 1.44
CA VAL A 100 7.58 -25.84 2.60
C VAL A 100 6.81 -25.71 3.90
N ASN A 101 6.14 -24.58 4.09
CA ASN A 101 5.45 -24.26 5.34
C ASN A 101 4.05 -23.70 5.12
N GLN A 102 3.52 -23.80 3.88
CA GLN A 102 2.18 -23.32 3.52
C GLN A 102 1.95 -21.86 3.90
N THR A 103 2.93 -21.00 3.67
CA THR A 103 2.80 -19.55 3.89
C THR A 103 2.60 -18.77 2.59
N TRP A 104 1.80 -17.71 2.64
CA TRP A 104 1.60 -16.80 1.51
C TRP A 104 1.07 -15.44 1.95
N TRP A 105 1.12 -14.48 1.03
CA TRP A 105 0.53 -13.16 1.17
C TRP A 105 -0.93 -13.18 0.67
N GLN A 106 -1.89 -13.04 1.57
CA GLN A 106 -3.29 -12.84 1.22
C GLN A 106 -3.55 -11.42 0.77
N PHE A 107 -4.38 -11.27 -0.26
CA PHE A 107 -4.83 -10.00 -0.79
C PHE A 107 -6.30 -9.75 -0.41
N LEU A 108 -6.51 -8.82 0.50
CA LEU A 108 -7.79 -8.60 1.17
C LEU A 108 -8.25 -7.15 1.00
N LYS A 109 -9.57 -6.96 1.09
CA LYS A 109 -10.21 -5.68 1.36
C LYS A 109 -10.71 -5.69 2.79
N ALA A 110 -10.47 -4.61 3.53
CA ALA A 110 -10.88 -4.51 4.93
C ALA A 110 -12.39 -4.77 5.10
N PRO A 111 -12.81 -5.38 6.22
CA PRO A 111 -11.97 -5.81 7.34
C PRO A 111 -11.08 -7.02 7.03
N ASP A 112 -11.59 -8.09 6.41
CA ASP A 112 -10.80 -9.29 6.05
C ASP A 112 -11.41 -10.05 4.86
N SER A 113 -12.06 -9.34 3.93
CA SER A 113 -12.71 -9.93 2.76
C SER A 113 -11.69 -10.27 1.68
N MET A 114 -11.62 -11.53 1.25
CA MET A 114 -10.74 -11.93 0.15
C MET A 114 -11.19 -11.29 -1.16
N LEU A 115 -10.25 -10.69 -1.88
CA LEU A 115 -10.53 -10.10 -3.18
C LEU A 115 -10.68 -11.20 -4.25
N PRO A 116 -11.66 -11.09 -5.17
CA PRO A 116 -11.94 -12.14 -6.15
C PRO A 116 -10.92 -12.18 -7.30
N VAL A 117 -10.00 -11.22 -7.36
CA VAL A 117 -8.99 -11.08 -8.42
C VAL A 117 -7.64 -10.71 -7.82
N GLY A 118 -6.56 -11.02 -8.55
CA GLY A 118 -5.21 -10.63 -8.18
C GLY A 118 -4.91 -9.13 -8.41
N VAL A 119 -3.77 -8.68 -7.89
CA VAL A 119 -3.33 -7.27 -7.92
C VAL A 119 -3.22 -6.66 -9.33
N SER A 120 -3.03 -7.50 -10.35
CA SER A 120 -2.95 -7.03 -11.75
C SER A 120 -4.31 -6.59 -12.31
N TYR A 121 -5.39 -7.07 -11.72
CA TYR A 121 -6.75 -6.89 -12.23
C TYR A 121 -7.69 -6.21 -11.22
N TYR A 122 -7.25 -6.00 -9.98
CA TYR A 122 -8.01 -5.22 -9.01
C TYR A 122 -7.85 -3.72 -9.27
N TYR A 123 -8.97 -3.03 -9.48
CA TYR A 123 -9.05 -1.56 -9.59
C TYR A 123 -9.77 -1.03 -8.35
N PRO A 124 -9.09 -0.34 -7.44
CA PRO A 124 -9.70 0.12 -6.20
C PRO A 124 -10.67 1.29 -6.40
N ASP A 125 -11.59 1.41 -5.45
CA ASP A 125 -12.43 2.59 -5.29
C ASP A 125 -11.84 3.58 -4.29
N ASP A 126 -12.36 4.81 -4.33
CA ASP A 126 -11.94 5.86 -3.41
C ASP A 126 -12.33 5.48 -1.97
N GLY A 127 -11.40 5.64 -1.04
CA GLY A 127 -11.57 5.24 0.36
C GLY A 127 -11.40 3.74 0.62
N ASP A 128 -11.02 2.93 -0.38
CA ASP A 128 -10.74 1.52 -0.15
C ASP A 128 -9.64 1.33 0.91
N HIS A 129 -9.76 0.25 1.69
CA HIS A 129 -8.68 -0.21 2.55
C HIS A 129 -8.28 -1.61 2.11
N ILE A 130 -7.07 -1.71 1.57
CA ILE A 130 -6.51 -2.93 1.01
C ILE A 130 -5.40 -3.43 1.93
N ILE A 131 -5.43 -4.73 2.22
CA ILE A 131 -4.56 -5.38 3.20
C ILE A 131 -3.84 -6.52 2.50
N PHE A 132 -2.52 -6.51 2.65
CA PHE A 132 -1.68 -7.68 2.44
C PHE A 132 -1.36 -8.31 3.79
N ASN A 133 -1.88 -9.52 4.00
CA ASN A 133 -1.75 -10.25 5.26
C ASN A 133 -0.88 -11.50 5.03
N PHE A 134 0.28 -11.59 5.66
CA PHE A 134 1.10 -12.79 5.61
C PHE A 134 0.52 -13.85 6.54
N ILE A 135 0.17 -15.01 5.98
CA ILE A 135 -0.47 -16.09 6.73
C ILE A 135 0.23 -17.43 6.51
N GLN A 136 -0.12 -18.38 7.37
CA GLN A 136 0.24 -19.79 7.27
C GLN A 136 -1.02 -20.65 7.29
N ALA A 137 -1.14 -21.65 6.42
CA ALA A 137 -2.23 -22.62 6.52
C ALA A 137 -2.19 -23.33 7.88
N GLY A 138 -3.35 -23.43 8.54
CA GLY A 138 -3.48 -24.14 9.82
C GLY A 138 -3.21 -23.31 11.07
N GLY A 139 -2.90 -22.02 10.95
CA GLY A 139 -2.90 -21.08 12.08
C GLY A 139 -4.30 -20.53 12.36
N HIS A 140 -5.12 -21.31 13.06
CA HIS A 140 -6.32 -20.83 13.76
C HIS A 140 -6.03 -20.76 15.25
#